data_AF-A0A1Y5CX02-F1
#
_entry.id   AF-A0A1Y5CX02-F1
#
_cell.length_a   1.000
_cell.length_b   1.000
_cell.length_c   1.000
_cell.angle_alpha   90.00
_cell.angle_beta   90.00
_cell.angle_gamma   90.00
#
_symmetry.space_group_name_H-M   'P 1'
#
loop_
_entity.id
_entity.type
_entity.pdbx_description
1 polymer ?
#
loop_
_entity_poly.entity_id
_entity_poly.type
_entity_poly.pdbx_seq_one_letter_code
_entity_poly.pdbx_strand_id
1 'polypeptide(L)'
;MELADIRRLNAVAIMQENALDEMSFAMCLGKDEDQILDLLSSGSKKKIGDALARLMEQTFSKPKQWLDQGELEGEGPSYDLFG
;
A
#
# COMPACT_ATOMS: atom_id res chain seq x y z
N MET A 1 15.42 -4.89 -0.61
CA MET A 1 14.25 -4.58 -1.46
C MET A 1 14.14 -3.07 -1.52
N GLU A 2 13.96 -2.46 -2.69
CA GLU A 2 13.83 -0.99 -2.79
C GLU A 2 12.48 -0.53 -2.23
N LEU A 3 12.40 0.70 -1.70
CA LEU A 3 11.15 1.27 -1.16
C LEU A 3 9.99 1.19 -2.16
N ALA A 4 10.28 1.38 -3.45
CA ALA A 4 9.29 1.28 -4.51
C ALA A 4 8.68 -0.13 -4.63
N ASP A 5 9.48 -1.17 -4.41
CA ASP A 5 9.02 -2.55 -4.45
C ASP A 5 8.25 -2.90 -3.17
N ILE A 6 8.70 -2.43 -2.01
CA ILE A 6 7.99 -2.57 -0.73
C ILE A 6 6.58 -1.99 -0.84
N ARG A 7 6.47 -0.74 -1.30
CA ARG A 7 5.17 -0.08 -1.48
C ARG A 7 4.27 -0.83 -2.45
N ARG A 8 4.83 -1.36 -3.55
CA ARG A 8 4.05 -2.13 -4.53
C ARG A 8 3.49 -3.40 -3.90
N LEU A 9 4.33 -4.19 -3.22
CA LEU A 9 3.91 -5.42 -2.57
C LEU A 9 2.84 -5.15 -1.51
N ASN A 10 3.05 -4.12 -0.69
CA ASN A 10 2.08 -3.71 0.33
C ASN A 10 0.77 -3.19 -0.28
N ALA A 11 0.82 -2.47 -1.42
CA ALA A 11 -0.40 -2.05 -2.12
C ALA A 11 -1.18 -3.24 -2.71
N VAL A 12 -0.48 -4.23 -3.27
CA VAL A 12 -1.11 -5.50 -3.71
C VAL A 12 -1.72 -6.24 -2.52
N ALA A 13 -1.04 -6.28 -1.39
CA ALA A 13 -1.56 -6.89 -0.17
C ALA A 13 -2.85 -6.20 0.32
N ILE A 14 -2.90 -4.86 0.34
CA ILE A 14 -4.12 -4.11 0.67
C ILE A 14 -5.26 -4.49 -0.29
N MET A 15 -4.99 -4.52 -1.60
CA MET A 15 -6.00 -4.84 -2.62
C MET A 15 -6.60 -6.24 -2.37
N GLN A 16 -5.74 -7.23 -2.13
CA GLN A 16 -6.13 -8.61 -1.87
C GLN A 16 -6.86 -8.77 -0.53
N GLU A 17 -6.39 -8.12 0.53
CA GLU A 17 -7.02 -8.11 1.86
C GLU A 17 -8.46 -7.57 1.81
N ASN A 18 -8.70 -6.58 0.97
CA ASN A 18 -10.02 -5.98 0.77
C ASN A 18 -10.86 -6.70 -0.32
N ALA A 19 -10.35 -7.80 -0.89
CA ALA A 19 -10.99 -8.55 -1.97
C ALA A 19 -11.37 -7.67 -3.18
N LEU A 20 -10.51 -6.71 -3.52
CA LEU A 20 -10.72 -5.80 -4.65
C LEU A 20 -9.96 -6.28 -5.88
N ASP A 21 -10.54 -6.01 -7.05
CA ASP A 21 -9.82 -6.01 -8.33
C ASP A 21 -9.17 -4.64 -8.58
N GLU A 22 -8.35 -4.55 -9.61
CA GLU A 22 -7.58 -3.35 -9.96
C GLU A 22 -8.49 -2.14 -10.25
N MET A 23 -9.63 -2.38 -10.93
CA MET A 23 -10.63 -1.36 -11.21
C MET A 23 -11.24 -0.79 -9.92
N SER A 24 -11.71 -1.65 -9.01
CA SER A 24 -12.32 -1.22 -7.75
C SER A 24 -11.30 -0.53 -6.85
N PHE A 25 -10.07 -1.03 -6.82
CA PHE A 25 -8.96 -0.40 -6.10
C PHE A 25 -8.66 1.01 -6.62
N ALA A 26 -8.65 1.20 -7.95
CA ALA A 26 -8.49 2.50 -8.57
C ALA A 26 -9.64 3.47 -8.24
N MET A 27 -10.89 2.98 -8.26
CA MET A 27 -12.07 3.77 -7.88
C MET A 27 -11.99 4.25 -6.43
N CYS A 28 -11.59 3.40 -5.49
CA CYS A 28 -11.39 3.80 -4.08
C CYS A 28 -10.34 4.89 -3.90
N LEU A 29 -9.35 4.96 -4.79
CA LEU A 29 -8.28 5.96 -4.77
C LEU A 29 -8.62 7.21 -5.60
N GLY A 30 -9.77 7.24 -6.28
CA GLY A 30 -10.11 8.29 -7.25
C GLY A 30 -9.07 8.39 -8.37
N LYS A 31 -8.54 7.23 -8.80
CA LYS A 31 -7.54 7.10 -9.86
C LYS A 31 -8.10 6.35 -11.04
N ASP A 32 -7.41 6.50 -12.16
CA ASP A 32 -7.68 5.76 -13.38
C ASP A 32 -7.14 4.33 -13.26
N GLU A 33 -7.89 3.37 -13.78
CA GLU A 33 -7.58 1.93 -13.71
C GLU A 33 -6.24 1.62 -14.36
N ASP A 34 -5.98 2.14 -15.56
CA ASP A 34 -4.73 1.88 -16.29
C ASP A 34 -3.52 2.40 -15.50
N GLN A 35 -3.68 3.51 -14.78
CA GLN A 35 -2.62 4.04 -13.92
C GLN A 35 -2.28 3.11 -12.75
N ILE A 36 -3.30 2.53 -12.12
CA ILE A 36 -3.12 1.59 -11.00
C ILE A 36 -2.56 0.26 -11.51
N LEU A 37 -3.09 -0.27 -12.61
CA LEU A 37 -2.63 -1.51 -13.22
C LEU A 37 -1.16 -1.40 -13.63
N ASP A 38 -0.76 -0.29 -14.25
CA ASP A 38 0.64 -0.01 -14.56
C ASP A 38 1.53 0.05 -13.30
N LEU A 39 1.03 0.58 -12.17
CA LEU A 39 1.80 0.72 -10.93
C LEU A 39 1.99 -0.62 -10.20
N LEU A 40 0.94 -1.44 -10.16
CA LEU A 40 0.91 -2.72 -9.47
C LEU A 40 1.55 -3.84 -10.30
N SER A 41 1.68 -3.67 -11.61
CA SER A 41 2.34 -4.61 -12.51
C SER A 41 3.77 -4.95 -12.06
N SER A 42 4.09 -6.24 -12.08
CA SER A 42 5.42 -6.77 -11.80
C SER A 42 6.48 -6.13 -12.71
N GLY A 43 7.55 -5.60 -12.10
CA GLY A 43 8.63 -4.96 -12.87
C GLY A 43 8.29 -3.58 -13.44
N SER A 44 7.18 -2.96 -13.01
CA SER A 44 6.84 -1.61 -13.44
C SER A 44 7.95 -0.61 -13.14
N LYS A 45 8.22 0.28 -14.10
CA LYS A 45 9.12 1.43 -13.93
C LYS A 45 8.46 2.56 -13.13
N LYS A 46 7.12 2.56 -13.04
CA LYS A 46 6.37 3.56 -12.26
C LYS A 46 6.46 3.19 -10.78
N LYS A 47 6.62 4.23 -9.95
CA LYS A 47 6.80 4.10 -8.51
C LYS A 47 5.61 4.72 -7.80
N ILE A 48 5.21 4.11 -6.68
CA ILE A 48 4.24 4.70 -5.75
C ILE A 48 4.95 5.81 -4.98
N GLY A 49 4.70 7.06 -5.36
CA GLY A 49 5.21 8.25 -4.67
C GLY A 49 4.53 8.47 -3.32
N ASP A 50 5.10 9.35 -2.49
CA ASP A 50 4.66 9.55 -1.11
C ASP A 50 3.20 9.96 -1.01
N ALA A 51 2.74 10.88 -1.86
CA ALA A 51 1.35 11.33 -1.85
C ALA A 51 0.37 10.17 -2.13
N LEU A 52 0.72 9.29 -3.07
CA LEU A 52 -0.11 8.12 -3.39
C LEU A 52 -0.05 7.07 -2.29
N ALA A 53 1.12 6.86 -1.68
CA ALA A 53 1.23 5.94 -0.54
C ALA A 53 0.38 6.41 0.64
N ARG A 54 0.46 7.69 1.02
CA ARG A 54 -0.38 8.24 2.10
C ARG A 54 -1.87 8.19 1.76
N LEU A 55 -2.24 8.40 0.50
CA LEU A 55 -3.63 8.24 0.05
C LEU A 55 -4.12 6.81 0.24
N MET A 56 -3.34 5.82 -0.21
CA MET A 56 -3.68 4.40 -0.04
C MET A 56 -3.83 4.03 1.45
N GLU A 57 -2.90 4.47 2.31
CA GLU A 57 -3.02 4.26 3.75
C GLU A 57 -4.31 4.84 4.32
N GLN A 58 -4.65 6.08 3.95
CA GLN A 58 -5.87 6.73 4.43
C GLN A 58 -7.14 6.02 3.92
N THR A 59 -7.21 5.70 2.62
CA THR A 59 -8.37 5.05 2.00
C THR A 59 -8.66 3.69 2.63
N PHE A 60 -7.60 2.94 2.96
CA PHE A 60 -7.71 1.58 3.50
C PHE A 60 -7.44 1.49 5.01
N SER A 61 -7.53 2.62 5.71
CA SER A 61 -7.40 2.71 7.17
C SER A 61 -6.12 2.07 7.75
N LYS A 62 -5.01 2.12 7.02
CA LYS A 62 -3.70 1.69 7.49
C LYS A 62 -3.01 2.83 8.26
N PRO A 63 -2.15 2.52 9.24
CA PRO A 63 -1.39 3.54 9.94
C PRO A 63 -0.43 4.27 8.98
N LYS A 64 -0.07 5.51 9.33
CA LYS A 64 0.88 6.30 8.56
C LYS A 64 2.20 5.54 8.38
N GLN A 65 2.78 5.58 7.18
CA GLN A 65 4.01 4.86 6.82
C GLN A 65 3.89 3.33 6.73
N TRP A 66 2.68 2.76 6.84
CA TRP A 66 2.50 1.31 6.68
C TRP A 66 2.99 0.79 5.33
N LEU A 67 2.74 1.51 4.22
CA LEU A 67 3.22 1.09 2.89
C LEU A 67 4.75 1.11 2.76
N ASP A 68 5.46 1.80 3.65
CA ASP A 68 6.92 1.92 3.64
C ASP A 68 7.59 0.80 4.45
N GLN A 69 6.82 0.01 5.19
CA GLN A 69 7.33 -1.07 6.03
C GLN A 69 7.62 -2.30 5.15
N GLY A 70 8.90 -2.62 4.95
CA GLY A 70 9.30 -3.90 4.39
C GLY A 70 9.13 -5.02 5.43
N GLU A 71 9.09 -6.27 5.00
CA GLU A 71 9.25 -7.41 5.93
C GLU A 71 10.65 -7.33 6.58
N LEU A 72 10.71 -6.64 7.71
CA LEU A 72 11.79 -6.69 8.68
C LEU A 72 11.14 -7.04 10.01
N GLU A 73 11.39 -8.28 10.40
CA GLU A 73 11.38 -8.84 11.74
C GLU A 73 11.06 -7.85 12.88
N GLY A 74 9.92 -8.11 13.54
CA GLY A 74 9.79 -7.93 14.98
C GLY A 74 9.81 -6.50 15.52
N GLU A 75 8.63 -5.90 15.60
CA GLU A 75 8.17 -5.27 16.84
C GLU A 75 6.63 -5.20 16.76
N GLY A 76 5.98 -6.21 17.31
CA GLY A 76 4.55 -6.14 17.58
C GLY A 76 4.27 -4.90 18.44
N PRO A 77 3.10 -4.27 18.30
CA PRO A 77 2.79 -3.07 19.05
C PRO A 77 2.91 -3.35 20.56
N SER A 78 3.85 -2.68 21.22
CA SER A 78 3.89 -2.59 22.68
C SER A 78 2.73 -1.70 23.10
N TYR A 79 1.58 -2.32 23.35
CA TYR A 79 0.50 -1.66 24.06
C TYR A 79 0.85 -1.66 25.54
N ASP A 80 1.29 -0.51 26.06
CA ASP A 80 1.24 -0.28 27.49
C ASP A 80 -0.23 -0.07 27.89
N LEU A 81 -0.86 -1.14 28.37
CA LEU A 81 -2.27 -1.17 28.78
C LEU A 81 -2.46 -0.78 30.25
N PHE A 82 -1.45 -0.23 30.92
CA PHE A 82 -1.55 0.19 32.32
C PHE A 82 -0.82 1.52 32.56
N GLY A 83 -1.39 2.61 32.04
CA GLY A 83 -1.13 3.98 32.49
C GLY A 83 -2.06 4.40 33.62
#